data_AF-A0AA39SBI0-F1
#
_entry.id   AF-A0AA39SBI0-F1
#
_cell.length_a   1.000
_cell.length_b   1.000
_cell.length_c   1.000
_cell.angle_alpha   90.00
_cell.angle_beta   90.00
_cell.angle_gamma   90.00
#
_symmetry.space_group_name_H-M   'P 1'
#
loop_
_entity.id
_entity.type
_entity.pdbx_description
1 polymer ?
#
loop_
_entity_poly.entity_id
_entity_poly.type
_entity_poly.pdbx_seq_one_letter_code
_entity_poly.pdbx_strand_id
1 'polypeptide(L)'
;MKETLRYLAGIARPSGYGSKSTAEKVTEDHSSSHHHLTAIITGGTSGIGAEIARVLAKRGVRIVIPARDLKRAAEVKEEIQRESPEAENYII
;
A
#
# COMPACT_ATOMS: atom_id res chain seq x y z
N MET A 1 -8.96 26.92 12.42
CA MET A 1 -9.77 27.06 11.19
C MET A 1 -8.94 26.97 9.91
N LYS A 2 -7.83 27.71 9.75
CA LYS A 2 -6.98 27.68 8.54
C LYS A 2 -6.41 26.29 8.20
N GLU A 3 -5.93 25.54 9.19
CA GLU A 3 -5.35 24.21 8.97
C GLU A 3 -6.38 23.17 8.51
N THR A 4 -7.59 23.22 9.06
CA THR A 4 -8.71 22.39 8.61
C THR A 4 -9.06 22.68 7.15
N LEU A 5 -9.10 23.96 6.76
CA LEU A 5 -9.37 24.36 5.38
C LEU A 5 -8.30 23.82 4.42
N ARG A 6 -7.02 23.90 4.80
CA ARG A 6 -5.90 23.33 4.02
C ARG A 6 -6.00 21.81 3.88
N TYR A 7 -6.34 21.11 4.96
CA TYR A 7 -6.55 19.67 4.94
C TYR A 7 -7.69 19.28 4.00
N LEU A 8 -8.83 19.96 4.07
CA LEU A 8 -9.98 19.68 3.21
C LEU A 8 -9.68 20.02 1.73
N ALA A 9 -8.92 21.09 1.49
CA ALA A 9 -8.47 21.45 0.14
C ALA A 9 -7.49 20.42 -0.45
N GLY A 10 -6.81 19.63 0.38
CA GLY A 10 -5.79 18.67 -0.05
C GLY A 10 -4.45 19.30 -0.38
N ILE A 11 -4.17 20.49 0.18
CA ILE A 11 -2.93 21.22 -0.09
C ILE A 11 -1.74 20.46 0.48
N ALA A 12 -0.74 20.21 -0.36
CA ALA A 12 0.49 19.53 0.02
C ALA A 12 1.23 20.27 1.14
N ARG A 13 1.89 19.50 2.01
CA ARG A 13 2.75 19.98 3.09
C ARG A 13 4.23 19.94 2.66
N PRO A 14 5.19 20.35 3.52
CA PRO A 14 6.61 20.29 3.16
C PRO A 14 7.11 18.91 2.73
N SER A 15 6.40 17.83 3.09
CA SER A 15 6.64 16.47 2.61
C SER A 15 6.28 16.24 1.14
N GLY A 16 5.67 17.21 0.43
CA GLY A 16 5.15 17.04 -0.93
C GLY A 16 3.78 16.37 -1.01
N TYR A 17 3.26 15.84 0.10
CA TYR A 17 2.01 15.09 0.15
C TYR A 17 0.93 15.82 0.97
N GLY A 18 -0.34 15.53 0.66
CA GLY A 18 -1.53 16.09 1.31
C GLY A 18 -2.61 15.03 1.53
N SER A 19 -3.76 15.42 2.08
CA SER A 19 -4.87 14.50 2.38
C SER A 19 -5.49 13.80 1.17
N LYS A 20 -5.24 14.33 -0.04
CA LYS A 20 -5.70 13.78 -1.32
C LYS A 20 -4.61 12.97 -2.05
N SER A 21 -3.44 12.80 -1.45
CA SER A 21 -2.38 11.98 -2.05
C SER A 21 -2.78 10.51 -2.05
N THR A 22 -2.65 9.86 -3.20
CA THR A 22 -2.92 8.42 -3.35
C THR A 22 -1.69 7.60 -2.98
N ALA A 23 -1.89 6.32 -2.67
CA ALA A 23 -0.80 5.41 -2.38
C ALA A 23 0.15 5.29 -3.57
N GLU A 24 -0.37 5.28 -4.80
CA GLU A 24 0.42 5.27 -6.03
C GLU A 24 1.34 6.49 -6.11
N LYS A 25 0.79 7.70 -5.91
CA LYS A 25 1.57 8.93 -5.99
C LYS A 25 2.68 8.98 -4.94
N VAL A 26 2.41 8.49 -3.73
CA VAL A 26 3.40 8.45 -2.64
C VAL A 26 4.54 7.46 -2.95
N THR A 27 4.29 6.49 -3.82
CA THR A 27 5.28 5.45 -4.18
C THR A 27 5.94 5.67 -5.54
N GLU A 28 5.52 6.67 -6.34
CA GLU A 28 5.99 6.94 -7.71
C GLU A 28 7.50 7.14 -7.83
N ASP A 29 8.14 7.79 -6.85
CA ASP A 29 9.52 8.29 -6.95
C ASP A 29 10.66 7.25 -6.90
N HIS A 30 10.35 5.96 -6.93
CA HIS A 30 11.38 4.93 -6.91
C HIS A 30 11.40 4.10 -8.19
N SER A 31 12.10 4.62 -9.20
CA SER A 31 12.34 3.97 -10.51
C SER A 31 13.22 2.71 -10.45
N SER A 32 13.69 2.30 -9.26
CA SER A 32 14.34 1.01 -9.06
C SER A 32 13.29 -0.05 -8.76
N SER A 33 13.10 -1.01 -9.67
CA SER A 33 12.31 -2.21 -9.42
C SER A 33 12.76 -2.88 -8.12
N HIS A 34 11.92 -2.86 -7.09
CA HIS A 34 12.30 -3.29 -5.73
C HIS A 34 12.15 -4.79 -5.51
N HIS A 35 12.39 -5.61 -6.54
CA HIS A 35 12.25 -7.07 -6.49
C HIS A 35 13.03 -7.73 -5.34
N HIS A 36 14.06 -7.06 -4.81
CA HIS A 36 14.87 -7.56 -3.70
C HIS A 36 14.29 -7.24 -2.31
N LEU A 37 13.32 -6.33 -2.20
CA LEU A 37 12.75 -5.92 -0.92
C LEU A 37 11.61 -6.86 -0.49
N THR A 38 11.47 -7.01 0.82
CA THR A 38 10.35 -7.73 1.45
C THR A 38 9.73 -6.85 2.53
N ALA A 39 8.41 -6.71 2.49
CA ALA A 39 7.64 -5.93 3.45
C ALA A 39 6.71 -6.85 4.26
N ILE A 40 6.80 -6.77 5.58
CA ILE A 40 5.84 -7.40 6.50
C ILE A 40 4.79 -6.36 6.88
N ILE A 41 3.53 -6.63 6.58
CA ILE A 41 2.43 -5.67 6.76
C ILE A 41 1.47 -6.17 7.84
N THR A 42 1.66 -5.69 9.06
CA THR A 42 0.74 -5.94 10.16
C THR A 42 -0.58 -5.21 9.92
N GLY A 43 -1.71 -5.91 10.06
CA GLY A 43 -3.02 -5.32 9.74
C GLY A 43 -3.27 -5.17 8.23
N GLY A 44 -2.53 -5.92 7.39
CA GLY A 44 -2.65 -5.90 5.93
C GLY A 44 -3.96 -6.48 5.36
N THR A 45 -4.89 -6.93 6.20
CA THR A 45 -6.13 -7.61 5.75
C THR A 45 -7.27 -6.66 5.42
N SER A 46 -7.13 -5.35 5.64
CA SER A 46 -8.15 -4.35 5.29
C SER A 46 -7.61 -2.92 5.29
N GLY A 47 -8.42 -1.98 4.78
CA GLY A 47 -8.18 -0.54 4.90
C GLY A 47 -6.81 -0.12 4.39
N ILE A 48 -6.12 0.71 5.18
CA ILE A 48 -4.80 1.26 4.81
C ILE A 48 -3.76 0.15 4.66
N GLY A 49 -3.81 -0.90 5.48
CA GLY A 49 -2.85 -2.01 5.39
C GLY A 49 -2.96 -2.78 4.08
N ALA A 50 -4.19 -3.06 3.64
CA ALA A 50 -4.44 -3.70 2.34
C ALA A 50 -3.98 -2.82 1.18
N GLU A 51 -4.23 -1.52 1.26
CA GLU A 51 -3.80 -0.55 0.25
C GLU A 51 -2.27 -0.44 0.15
N ILE A 52 -1.57 -0.47 1.29
CA ILE A 52 -0.10 -0.52 1.32
C ILE A 52 0.39 -1.80 0.65
N ALA A 53 -0.21 -2.95 0.95
CA ALA A 53 0.15 -4.22 0.33
C ALA A 53 -0.01 -4.19 -1.18
N ARG A 54 -1.15 -3.68 -1.67
CA ARG A 54 -1.47 -3.52 -3.09
C ARG A 54 -0.46 -2.63 -3.82
N VAL A 55 -0.17 -1.45 -3.28
CA VAL A 55 0.73 -0.52 -3.96
C VAL A 55 2.19 -1.00 -3.95
N LEU A 56 2.66 -1.62 -2.86
CA LEU A 56 4.02 -2.14 -2.79
C LEU A 56 4.21 -3.36 -3.70
N ALA A 57 3.20 -4.22 -3.80
CA ALA A 57 3.18 -5.32 -4.76
C ALA A 57 3.31 -4.82 -6.21
N LYS A 58 2.63 -3.73 -6.58
CA LYS A 58 2.80 -3.07 -7.89
C LYS A 58 4.22 -2.58 -8.15
N ARG A 59 5.02 -2.36 -7.11
CA ARG A 59 6.45 -1.97 -7.21
C ARG A 59 7.41 -3.15 -7.18
N GLY A 60 6.89 -4.38 -7.24
CA GLY A 60 7.68 -5.61 -7.21
C GLY A 60 8.19 -5.99 -5.82
N VAL A 61 7.70 -5.37 -4.74
CA VAL A 61 8.10 -5.75 -3.38
C VAL A 61 7.42 -7.06 -2.99
N ARG A 62 8.16 -7.98 -2.39
CA ARG A 62 7.60 -9.20 -1.79
C ARG A 62 6.80 -8.86 -0.54
N ILE A 63 5.56 -9.33 -0.45
CA ILE A 63 4.66 -8.98 0.64
C ILE A 63 4.41 -10.17 1.56
N VAL A 64 4.45 -9.94 2.87
CA VAL A 64 4.07 -10.90 3.90
C VAL A 64 3.00 -10.26 4.79
N ILE A 65 1.82 -10.87 4.86
CA ILE A 65 0.69 -10.38 5.65
C ILE A 65 0.43 -11.35 6.81
N PRO A 66 0.90 -11.05 8.04
CA PRO A 66 0.49 -11.77 9.23
C PRO A 66 -0.97 -11.47 9.55
N ALA A 67 -1.80 -12.51 9.68
CA ALA A 67 -3.23 -12.36 9.85
C ALA A 67 -3.81 -13.34 10.89
N ARG A 68 -4.71 -12.81 11.73
CA ARG A 68 -5.55 -13.64 12.62
C ARG A 68 -6.68 -14.33 11.87
N ASP A 69 -7.13 -13.71 10.78
CA ASP A 69 -8.19 -14.21 9.90
C ASP A 69 -7.60 -14.45 8.50
N LEU A 70 -7.29 -15.71 8.22
CA LEU A 70 -6.67 -16.11 6.96
C LEU A 70 -7.61 -15.94 5.76
N LYS A 71 -8.94 -15.96 5.96
CA LYS A 71 -9.88 -15.76 4.87
C LYS A 71 -9.80 -14.33 4.34
N ARG A 72 -9.81 -13.34 5.24
CA ARG A 72 -9.65 -11.92 4.84
C ARG A 72 -8.27 -11.65 4.24
N ALA A 73 -7.24 -12.31 4.73
CA ALA A 73 -5.91 -12.21 4.14
C ALA A 73 -5.86 -12.79 2.71
N ALA A 74 -6.55 -13.91 2.47
CA ALA A 74 -6.66 -14.53 1.15
C ALA A 74 -7.42 -13.62 0.16
N GLU A 75 -8.52 -13.00 0.59
CA GLU A 75 -9.28 -12.03 -0.23
C GLU A 75 -8.39 -10.87 -0.70
N VAL A 76 -7.60 -10.28 0.21
CA VAL A 76 -6.64 -9.22 -0.15
C VAL A 76 -5.55 -9.75 -1.08
N LYS A 77 -4.99 -10.95 -0.81
CA LYS A 77 -3.99 -11.56 -1.68
C LYS A 77 -4.52 -11.76 -3.11
N GLU A 78 -5.75 -12.26 -3.27
CA GLU A 78 -6.38 -12.45 -4.57
C GLU A 78 -6.60 -11.13 -5.31
N GLU A 79 -7.00 -10.07 -4.59
CA GLU A 79 -7.13 -8.73 -5.15
C GLU A 79 -5.79 -8.19 -5.66
N ILE A 80 -4.74 -8.32 -4.86
CA ILE A 80 -3.38 -7.93 -5.25
C ILE A 80 -2.92 -8.72 -6.48
N GLN A 81 -3.14 -10.04 -6.51
CA GLN A 81 -2.72 -10.89 -7.63
C GLN A 81 -3.43 -10.51 -8.93
N ARG A 82 -4.70 -10.07 -8.84
CA ARG A 82 -5.48 -9.62 -10.00
C ARG A 82 -4.90 -8.34 -10.61
N GLU A 83 -4.42 -7.42 -9.77
CA GLU A 83 -3.80 -6.17 -10.22
C GLU A 83 -2.31 -6.32 -10.57
N SER A 84 -1.63 -7.30 -9.99
CA SER A 84 -0.19 -7.53 -10.15
C SER A 84 0.09 -9.04 -10.16
N PRO A 85 -0.04 -9.69 -11.34
CA PRO A 85 0.11 -11.14 -11.46
C PRO A 85 1.48 -11.70 -11.09
N GLU A 86 2.52 -10.86 -11.15
CA GLU A 86 3.91 -11.22 -10.80
C GLU A 86 4.23 -10.95 -9.32
N ALA A 87 3.27 -10.45 -8.53
CA ALA A 87 3.51 -10.14 -7.14
C ALA A 87 3.65 -11.40 -6.29
N GLU A 88 4.72 -11.44 -5.51
CA GLU A 88 5.01 -12.51 -4.56
C GLU A 88 4.40 -12.16 -3.19
N ASN A 89 3.27 -12.81 -2.85
CA ASN A 89 2.47 -12.52 -1.66
C ASN A 89 2.28 -13.76 -0.77
N TYR A 90 2.67 -13.64 0.49
CA TYR A 90 2.54 -14.67 1.51
C TYR A 90 1.56 -14.21 2.61
N ILE A 91 0.66 -15.11 3.00
CA ILE A 91 -0.21 -14.94 4.17
C ILE A 91 0.28 -15.91 5.25
N ILE A 92 0.49 -15.42 6.47
CA ILE A 92 1.02 -16.21 7.60
C ILE A 92 0.19 -15.99 8.86
#